data_AF-A0A3N1HFX4-F1
#
_entry.id   AF-A0A3N1HFX4-F1
#
_cell.length_a   1.000
_cell.length_b   1.000
_cell.length_c   1.000
_cell.angle_alpha   90.00
_cell.angle_beta   90.00
_cell.angle_gamma   90.00
#
_symmetry.space_group_name_H-M   'P 1'
#
loop_
_entity.id
_entity.type
_entity.pdbx_description
1 polymer ?
#
loop_
_entity_poly.entity_id
_entity_poly.type
_entity_poly.pdbx_seq_one_letter_code
_entity_poly.pdbx_strand_id
1 'polypeptide(L)'
;MVNDACPKTVVRLAVGLLAAVTAVLMFSPASQAASPADTVDAAIAEIVASGLQVTRRTSQDPGALAYSQVSNACTARCLAVQGTNAPAFQINCTPAYADQKWEAQAGGADVFRIRNRHSGQCLAVQGANNVDGAPVYQYDAVGYADQRWFGI
;
A
#
# COMPACT_ATOMS: atom_id res chain seq x y z
N MET A 1 -2.86 -16.19 -28.05
CA MET A 1 -1.45 -15.89 -27.73
C MET A 1 -1.45 -15.35 -26.31
N VAL A 2 -1.16 -16.19 -25.32
CA VAL A 2 -1.12 -15.80 -23.91
C VAL A 2 0.29 -15.28 -23.67
N ASN A 3 0.44 -13.96 -23.52
CA ASN A 3 1.75 -13.37 -23.24
C ASN A 3 2.02 -13.47 -21.74
N ASP A 4 3.03 -14.27 -21.39
CA ASP A 4 3.59 -14.42 -20.06
C ASP A 4 4.22 -13.11 -19.55
N ALA A 5 3.42 -12.19 -19.01
CA ALA A 5 3.91 -10.85 -18.64
C ALA A 5 3.60 -10.46 -17.19
N CYS A 6 3.82 -11.37 -16.23
CA CYS A 6 4.17 -10.96 -14.87
C CYS A 6 4.90 -12.04 -14.07
N PRO A 7 6.18 -11.86 -13.70
CA PRO A 7 6.80 -12.77 -12.74
C PRO A 7 6.10 -12.60 -11.38
N LYS A 8 5.40 -13.65 -10.92
CA LYS A 8 4.74 -13.72 -9.59
C LYS A 8 5.74 -13.77 -8.42
N THR A 9 7.02 -13.53 -8.67
CA THR A 9 8.07 -13.62 -7.66
C THR A 9 7.93 -12.43 -6.73
N VAL A 10 7.16 -12.61 -5.65
CA VAL A 10 7.31 -11.79 -4.46
C VAL A 10 8.72 -12.05 -3.97
N VAL A 11 9.65 -11.11 -4.24
CA VAL A 11 10.95 -11.09 -3.58
C VAL A 11 10.66 -10.73 -2.12
N ARG A 12 10.24 -11.73 -1.34
CA ARG A 12 10.36 -11.68 0.10
C ARG A 12 11.86 -11.76 0.34
N LEU A 13 12.47 -10.68 0.81
CA LEU A 13 13.80 -10.77 1.41
C LEU A 13 13.68 -11.77 2.55
N ALA A 14 14.04 -13.03 2.30
CA ALA A 14 14.44 -13.93 3.34
C ALA A 14 15.76 -13.36 3.85
N VAL A 15 15.71 -12.64 4.96
CA VAL A 15 16.91 -12.32 5.72
C VAL A 15 17.51 -13.66 6.12
N GLY A 16 18.49 -14.12 5.34
CA GLY A 16 19.32 -15.25 5.70
C GLY A 16 20.06 -14.88 6.96
N LEU A 17 19.63 -15.45 8.09
CA LEU A 17 20.34 -15.38 9.35
C LEU A 17 21.71 -16.04 9.14
N LEU A 18 22.76 -15.24 8.91
CA LEU A 18 24.13 -15.71 9.06
C LEU A 18 24.62 -15.21 10.42
N ALA A 19 24.71 -16.16 11.35
CA ALA A 19 25.30 -15.94 12.66
C ALA A 19 26.76 -15.51 12.50
N ALA A 20 27.13 -14.40 13.14
CA ALA A 20 28.47 -14.19 13.66
C ALA A 20 28.34 -13.45 14.99
N VAL A 21 28.13 -14.24 16.05
CA VAL A 21 28.42 -13.82 17.42
C VAL A 21 29.94 -13.73 17.56
N THR A 22 30.46 -12.53 17.84
CA THR A 22 31.66 -12.21 18.65
C THR A 22 31.88 -10.70 18.51
N ALA A 23 31.98 -9.85 19.54
CA ALA A 23 32.53 -10.05 20.86
C ALA A 23 31.84 -9.17 21.92
N VAL A 24 31.56 -9.76 23.08
CA VAL A 24 31.31 -9.05 24.33
C VAL A 24 32.66 -8.58 24.86
N LEU A 25 32.90 -7.27 24.98
CA LEU A 25 33.74 -6.72 26.05
C LEU A 25 33.27 -5.30 26.43
N MET A 26 32.68 -5.23 27.63
CA MET A 26 32.91 -4.18 28.64
C MET A 26 32.41 -2.77 28.36
N PHE A 27 31.09 -2.55 28.30
CA PHE A 27 30.51 -1.27 28.73
C PHE A 27 29.15 -1.52 29.39
N SER A 28 29.12 -1.50 30.72
CA SER A 28 27.90 -1.16 31.46
C SER A 28 27.99 0.34 31.77
N PRO A 29 26.93 1.10 31.48
CA PRO A 29 26.05 1.43 32.60
C PRO A 29 24.55 1.38 32.26
N ALA A 30 23.77 1.20 33.32
CA ALA A 30 22.40 1.68 33.52
C ALA A 30 21.28 1.21 32.56
N SER A 31 20.50 0.25 33.05
CA SER A 31 19.03 0.30 33.10
C SER A 31 18.32 1.30 32.17
N GLN A 32 18.21 0.96 30.90
CA GLN A 32 17.03 1.27 30.10
C GLN A 32 16.81 0.05 29.22
N ALA A 33 15.65 -0.61 29.34
CA ALA A 33 15.22 -1.54 28.32
C ALA A 33 15.05 -0.71 27.04
N ALA A 34 16.08 -0.71 26.18
CA ALA A 34 16.02 -0.08 24.88
C ALA A 34 14.75 -0.59 24.20
N SER A 35 13.91 0.34 23.75
CA SER A 35 12.66 -0.02 23.12
C SER A 35 12.96 -0.85 21.86
N PRO A 36 12.04 -1.71 21.41
CA PRO A 36 12.22 -2.40 20.13
C PRO A 36 12.46 -1.42 18.96
N ALA A 37 12.05 -0.15 19.09
CA ALA A 37 12.35 0.91 18.14
C ALA A 37 13.84 1.31 18.13
N ASP A 38 14.50 1.38 19.29
CA ASP A 38 15.92 1.74 19.41
C ASP A 38 16.84 0.69 18.77
N THR A 39 16.42 -0.58 18.81
CA THR A 39 17.18 -1.68 18.18
C THR A 39 17.06 -1.67 16.65
N VAL A 40 15.91 -1.23 16.12
CA VAL A 40 15.69 -1.10 14.67
C VAL A 40 16.47 0.08 14.11
N ASP A 41 16.49 1.22 14.81
CA ASP A 41 17.21 2.41 14.34
C ASP A 41 18.74 2.21 14.38
N ALA A 42 19.27 1.45 15.34
CA ALA A 42 20.68 1.02 15.35
C ALA A 42 21.03 0.09 14.18
N ALA A 43 20.14 -0.86 13.85
CA ALA A 43 20.32 -1.73 12.69
C ALA A 43 20.27 -0.96 11.36
N ILE A 44 19.42 0.07 11.26
CA ILE A 44 19.36 0.96 10.08
C ILE A 44 20.66 1.75 9.93
N ALA A 45 21.28 2.21 11.02
CA ALA A 45 22.53 2.98 10.97
C ALA A 45 23.68 2.18 10.35
N GLU A 46 23.82 0.90 10.69
CA GLU A 46 24.83 0.01 10.10
C GLU A 46 24.56 -0.26 8.61
N ILE A 47 23.30 -0.41 8.22
CA ILE A 47 22.91 -0.62 6.83
C ILE A 47 23.19 0.65 5.99
N VAL A 48 22.91 1.85 6.50
CA VAL A 48 23.21 3.12 5.82
C VAL A 48 24.73 3.34 5.72
N ALA A 49 25.49 2.91 6.72
CA ALA A 49 26.96 2.97 6.70
C ALA A 49 27.57 2.08 5.60
N SER A 50 26.88 1.01 5.19
CA SER A 50 27.26 0.18 4.03
C SER A 50 26.97 0.83 2.68
N GLY A 51 26.40 2.04 2.67
CA GLY A 51 26.03 2.78 1.46
C GLY A 51 24.66 2.41 0.88
N LEU A 52 23.96 1.44 1.48
CA LEU A 52 22.62 1.04 1.06
C LEU A 52 21.57 2.04 1.55
N GLN A 53 20.82 2.62 0.61
CA GLN A 53 19.77 3.59 0.92
C GLN A 53 18.53 2.87 1.48
N VAL A 54 18.32 2.95 2.79
CA VAL A 54 17.11 2.44 3.46
C VAL A 54 16.17 3.59 3.75
N THR A 55 15.01 3.61 3.10
CA THR A 55 13.94 4.55 3.44
C THR A 55 13.00 3.92 4.48
N ARG A 56 12.92 4.49 5.69
CA ARG A 56 11.98 4.07 6.73
C ARG A 56 10.55 4.27 6.22
N ARG A 57 9.80 3.20 5.93
CA ARG A 57 8.34 3.29 5.81
C ARG A 57 7.75 3.11 7.20
N THR A 58 7.29 4.19 7.82
CA THR A 58 6.46 4.06 9.01
C THR A 58 5.07 3.58 8.58
N SER A 59 4.64 2.42 9.04
CA SER A 59 3.26 1.94 8.87
C SER A 59 2.31 2.51 9.93
N GLN A 60 2.63 3.67 10.50
CA GLN A 60 2.05 4.12 11.76
C GLN A 60 1.86 5.64 11.78
N ASP A 61 0.88 6.10 11.01
CA ASP A 61 0.04 7.23 11.42
C ASP A 61 -1.39 6.68 11.62
N PRO A 62 -1.80 6.38 12.85
CA PRO A 62 -3.15 5.90 13.14
C PRO A 62 -4.26 6.95 12.93
N GLY A 63 -3.95 8.15 12.40
CA GLY A 63 -4.92 9.23 12.16
C GLY A 63 -4.94 9.81 10.75
N ALA A 64 -4.03 9.40 9.84
CA ALA A 64 -4.03 9.84 8.45
C ALA A 64 -4.41 8.70 7.52
N LEU A 65 -5.69 8.64 7.12
CA LEU A 65 -6.08 7.99 5.87
C LEU A 65 -5.60 8.86 4.70
N ALA A 66 -4.27 8.98 4.57
CA ALA A 66 -3.63 9.77 3.55
C ALA A 66 -3.99 9.19 2.18
N TYR A 67 -4.62 10.02 1.34
CA TYR A 67 -4.89 9.67 -0.04
C TYR A 67 -3.64 9.12 -0.72
N SER A 68 -3.71 7.90 -1.24
CA SER A 68 -2.60 7.17 -1.81
C SER A 68 -2.89 6.80 -3.27
N GLN A 69 -1.87 6.51 -4.06
CA GLN A 69 -2.09 5.92 -5.38
C GLN A 69 -2.15 4.39 -5.23
N VAL A 70 -3.11 3.76 -5.91
CA VAL A 70 -3.20 2.30 -6.00
C VAL A 70 -2.54 1.88 -7.30
N SER A 71 -1.40 1.21 -7.24
CA SER A 71 -0.69 0.73 -8.42
C SER A 71 -0.79 -0.77 -8.59
N ASN A 72 -0.92 -1.22 -9.82
CA ASN A 72 -0.78 -2.62 -10.14
C ASN A 72 0.71 -3.00 -10.08
N ALA A 73 1.05 -3.99 -9.25
CA ALA A 73 2.44 -4.41 -9.05
C ALA A 73 3.12 -4.89 -10.33
N CYS A 74 2.35 -5.36 -11.31
CA CYS A 74 2.87 -5.85 -12.56
C CYS A 74 3.19 -4.75 -13.56
N THR A 75 2.20 -3.91 -13.81
CA THR A 75 2.28 -2.89 -14.86
C THR A 75 2.94 -1.61 -14.37
N ALA A 76 3.11 -1.45 -13.06
CA ALA A 76 3.52 -0.21 -12.40
C ALA A 76 2.60 0.99 -12.72
N ARG A 77 1.39 0.73 -13.22
CA ARG A 77 0.38 1.75 -13.55
C ARG A 77 -0.59 1.94 -12.40
N CYS A 78 -1.08 3.17 -12.27
CA CYS A 78 -1.98 3.58 -11.21
C CYS A 78 -3.44 3.48 -11.65
N LEU A 79 -4.30 3.10 -10.71
CA LEU A 79 -5.75 3.21 -10.81
C LEU A 79 -6.15 4.68 -10.91
N ALA A 80 -6.98 5.00 -11.89
CA ALA A 80 -7.48 6.34 -12.14
C ALA A 80 -8.92 6.29 -12.63
N VAL A 81 -9.60 7.44 -12.54
CA VAL A 81 -10.91 7.73 -13.13
C VAL A 81 -10.83 9.11 -13.76
N GLN A 82 -11.71 9.43 -14.71
CA GLN A 82 -11.79 10.77 -15.29
C GLN A 82 -13.24 11.23 -15.40
N GLY A 83 -13.60 12.31 -14.72
CA GLY A 83 -14.96 12.84 -14.67
C GLY A 83 -15.77 12.31 -13.48
N THR A 84 -17.10 12.22 -13.67
CA THR A 84 -18.09 11.76 -12.67
C THR A 84 -18.80 10.54 -13.24
N ASN A 85 -19.12 9.54 -12.42
CA ASN A 85 -19.79 8.31 -12.88
C ASN A 85 -19.04 7.61 -14.03
N ALA A 86 -17.70 7.62 -13.92
CA ALA A 86 -16.78 7.24 -14.99
C ALA A 86 -16.13 5.88 -14.74
N PRO A 87 -15.69 5.17 -15.80
CA PRO A 87 -14.96 3.92 -15.64
C PRO A 87 -13.61 4.17 -14.96
N ALA A 88 -13.21 3.20 -14.16
CA ALA A 88 -11.87 3.13 -13.60
C ALA A 88 -10.93 2.41 -14.58
N PHE A 89 -9.70 2.89 -14.71
CA PHE A 89 -8.71 2.37 -15.65
C PHE A 89 -7.29 2.54 -15.10
N GLN A 90 -6.30 1.93 -15.78
CA GLN A 90 -4.89 2.07 -15.41
C GLN A 90 -4.17 3.09 -16.29
N ILE A 91 -3.46 4.03 -15.67
CA ILE A 91 -2.65 5.07 -16.33
C ILE A 91 -1.26 5.22 -15.70
N ASN A 92 -0.36 5.96 -16.35
CA ASN A 92 0.92 6.34 -15.75
C ASN A 92 0.68 7.07 -14.42
N CYS A 93 1.38 6.61 -13.38
CA CYS A 93 1.31 7.22 -12.06
C CYS A 93 1.84 8.65 -12.12
N THR A 94 0.99 9.63 -11.82
CA THR A 94 1.35 11.05 -11.76
C THR A 94 0.87 11.63 -10.43
N PRO A 95 1.76 11.79 -9.43
CA PRO A 95 1.37 12.18 -8.07
C PRO A 95 0.66 13.54 -7.94
N ALA A 96 0.76 14.39 -8.95
CA ALA A 96 0.05 15.67 -8.99
C ALA A 96 -1.46 15.52 -9.20
N TYR A 97 -1.92 14.45 -9.87
CA TYR A 97 -3.32 14.28 -10.22
C TYR A 97 -4.13 13.65 -9.08
N ALA A 98 -5.20 14.34 -8.68
CA ALA A 98 -6.07 13.92 -7.58
C ALA A 98 -7.01 12.77 -7.96
N ASP A 99 -7.29 12.59 -9.25
CA ASP A 99 -8.13 11.53 -9.79
C ASP A 99 -7.43 10.15 -9.76
N GLN A 100 -6.11 10.12 -9.50
CA GLN A 100 -5.32 8.92 -9.23
C GLN A 100 -5.12 8.64 -7.74
N LYS A 101 -5.73 9.46 -6.86
CA LYS A 101 -5.55 9.39 -5.41
C LYS A 101 -6.80 8.83 -4.75
N TRP A 102 -6.60 7.85 -3.88
CA TRP A 102 -7.64 7.03 -3.30
C TRP A 102 -7.49 6.94 -1.79
N GLU A 103 -8.61 7.04 -1.09
CA GLU A 103 -8.73 6.85 0.35
C GLU A 103 -9.47 5.55 0.61
N ALA A 104 -8.83 4.62 1.32
CA ALA A 104 -9.50 3.44 1.84
C ALA A 104 -10.20 3.80 3.15
N GLN A 105 -11.52 3.93 3.10
CA GLN A 105 -12.36 4.24 4.26
C GLN A 105 -12.87 2.93 4.87
N ALA A 106 -12.49 2.65 6.12
CA ALA A 106 -12.96 1.47 6.83
C ALA A 106 -14.48 1.50 7.00
N GLY A 107 -15.14 0.39 6.69
CA GLY A 107 -16.59 0.19 6.80
C GLY A 107 -16.99 -0.89 7.82
N GLY A 108 -16.05 -1.49 8.53
CA GLY A 108 -16.25 -2.63 9.43
C GLY A 108 -15.14 -3.67 9.29
N ALA A 109 -15.39 -4.91 9.72
CA ALA A 109 -14.44 -6.03 9.68
C ALA A 109 -13.88 -6.27 8.26
N ASP A 110 -12.64 -5.82 8.00
CA ASP A 110 -11.87 -5.94 6.76
C ASP A 110 -12.57 -5.47 5.47
N VAL A 111 -13.65 -4.71 5.61
CA VAL A 111 -14.40 -4.11 4.51
C VAL A 111 -14.04 -2.63 4.38
N PHE A 112 -13.72 -2.23 3.16
CA PHE A 112 -13.32 -0.87 2.81
C PHE A 112 -14.22 -0.32 1.72
N ARG A 113 -14.48 0.99 1.79
CA ARG A 113 -14.88 1.80 0.63
C ARG A 113 -13.65 2.49 0.09
N ILE A 114 -13.47 2.52 -1.23
CA ILE A 114 -12.31 3.14 -1.87
C ILE A 114 -12.78 4.43 -2.51
N ARG A 115 -12.51 5.57 -1.87
CA ARG A 115 -13.02 6.88 -2.28
C ARG A 115 -11.97 7.67 -3.07
N ASN A 116 -12.36 8.21 -4.21
CA ASN A 116 -11.49 9.05 -5.02
C ASN A 116 -11.34 10.44 -4.41
N ARG A 117 -10.11 10.98 -4.38
CA ARG A 117 -9.82 12.31 -3.83
C ARG A 117 -10.43 13.44 -4.65
N HIS A 118 -10.45 13.30 -5.97
CA HIS A 118 -10.90 14.37 -6.86
C HIS A 118 -12.42 14.51 -6.86
N SER A 119 -13.13 13.41 -7.08
CA SER A 119 -14.60 13.42 -7.21
C SER A 119 -15.33 13.23 -5.87
N GLY A 120 -14.68 12.61 -4.89
CA GLY A 120 -15.34 12.17 -3.66
C GLY A 120 -16.28 10.97 -3.83
N GLN A 121 -16.30 10.36 -5.03
CA GLN A 121 -17.07 9.16 -5.34
C GLN A 121 -16.31 7.88 -4.96
N CYS A 122 -17.03 6.79 -4.72
CA CYS A 122 -16.46 5.48 -4.39
C CYS A 122 -16.34 4.57 -5.60
N LEU A 123 -15.27 3.78 -5.62
CA LEU A 123 -15.08 2.68 -6.54
C LEU A 123 -16.21 1.65 -6.37
N ALA A 124 -16.84 1.26 -7.48
CA ALA A 124 -18.00 0.39 -7.49
C ALA A 124 -18.04 -0.51 -8.73
N VAL A 125 -18.57 -1.72 -8.59
CA VAL A 125 -18.86 -2.57 -9.76
C VAL A 125 -20.09 -2.02 -10.48
N GLN A 126 -19.99 -1.80 -11.80
CA GLN A 126 -21.08 -1.18 -12.56
C GLN A 126 -22.36 -2.01 -12.48
N GLY A 127 -23.45 -1.38 -12.02
CA GLY A 127 -24.78 -1.99 -11.95
C GLY A 127 -24.86 -3.20 -11.01
N ALA A 128 -23.97 -3.29 -10.02
CA ALA A 128 -23.83 -4.47 -9.14
C ALA A 128 -23.71 -5.79 -9.93
N ASN A 129 -23.11 -5.73 -11.11
CA ASN A 129 -22.99 -6.87 -12.01
C ASN A 129 -22.02 -7.92 -11.43
N ASN A 130 -22.51 -9.15 -11.25
CA ASN A 130 -21.79 -10.24 -10.62
C ASN A 130 -21.12 -11.21 -11.62
N VAL A 131 -21.04 -10.84 -12.90
CA VAL A 131 -20.35 -11.63 -13.92
C VAL A 131 -18.86 -11.28 -14.00
N ASP A 132 -18.05 -12.26 -14.37
CA ASP A 132 -16.61 -12.04 -14.57
C ASP A 132 -16.35 -10.96 -15.64
N GLY A 133 -15.39 -10.10 -15.35
CA GLY A 133 -15.06 -8.97 -16.22
C GLY A 133 -16.02 -7.79 -16.13
N ALA A 134 -16.96 -7.78 -15.17
CA ALA A 134 -17.78 -6.61 -14.90
C ALA A 134 -16.89 -5.37 -14.70
N PRO A 135 -17.17 -4.26 -15.41
CA PRO A 135 -16.32 -3.08 -15.32
C PRO A 135 -16.52 -2.38 -13.98
N VAL A 136 -15.44 -1.75 -13.53
CA VAL A 136 -15.42 -0.96 -12.30
C VAL A 136 -15.53 0.52 -12.67
N TYR A 137 -16.42 1.22 -11.99
CA TYR A 137 -16.71 2.64 -12.15
C TYR A 137 -16.49 3.36 -10.81
N GLN A 138 -16.71 4.66 -10.80
CA GLN A 138 -17.00 5.40 -9.57
C GLN A 138 -18.47 5.82 -9.53
N TYR A 139 -19.07 5.85 -8.34
CA TYR A 139 -20.40 6.41 -8.09
C TYR A 139 -20.45 7.07 -6.72
N ASP A 140 -21.52 7.80 -6.43
CA ASP A 140 -21.71 8.45 -5.13
C ASP A 140 -21.55 7.46 -3.98
N ALA A 141 -20.82 7.89 -2.95
CA ALA A 141 -20.37 7.07 -1.84
C ALA A 141 -21.48 6.77 -0.81
N VAL A 142 -22.56 6.12 -1.24
CA VAL A 142 -23.77 5.87 -0.42
C VAL A 142 -23.74 4.55 0.34
N GLY A 143 -22.72 3.70 0.12
CA GLY A 143 -22.49 2.49 0.91
C GLY A 143 -23.24 1.25 0.42
N TYR A 144 -23.60 1.20 -0.87
CA TYR A 144 -24.16 0.00 -1.48
C TYR A 144 -23.16 -1.17 -1.48
N ALA A 145 -23.69 -2.38 -1.66
CA ALA A 145 -22.92 -3.61 -1.56
C ALA A 145 -21.80 -3.71 -2.61
N ASP A 146 -22.05 -3.19 -3.80
CA ASP A 146 -21.14 -3.09 -4.94
C ASP A 146 -20.01 -2.05 -4.73
N GLN A 147 -20.06 -1.26 -3.64
CA GLN A 147 -19.04 -0.29 -3.24
C GLN A 147 -18.14 -0.80 -2.09
N ARG A 148 -18.32 -2.04 -1.66
CA ARG A 148 -17.60 -2.65 -0.54
C ARG A 148 -16.54 -3.63 -1.06
N TRP A 149 -15.30 -3.41 -0.63
CA TRP A 149 -14.13 -4.16 -1.06
C TRP A 149 -13.43 -4.78 0.15
N PHE A 150 -12.90 -5.98 0.02
CA PHE A 150 -12.10 -6.64 1.05
C PHE A 150 -10.66 -6.80 0.57
N GLY A 151 -9.71 -6.71 1.49
CA GLY A 151 -8.33 -7.13 1.23
C GLY A 151 -8.21 -8.64 1.39
N ILE A 152 -7.40 -9.29 0.55
CA ILE A 152 -7.06 -10.71 0.64
C ILE A 152 -5.56 -10.92 0.84
#